data_AF-A0A931FCT3-F1
#
_entry.id   AF-A0A931FCT3-F1
#
_cell.length_a   1.000
_cell.length_b   1.000
_cell.length_c   1.000
_cell.angle_alpha   90.00
_cell.angle_beta   90.00
_cell.angle_gamma   90.00
#
_symmetry.space_group_name_H-M   'P 1'
#
loop_
_entity.id
_entity.type
_entity.pdbx_description
1 polymer ?
#
loop_
_entity_poly.entity_id
_entity_poly.type
_entity_poly.pdbx_seq_one_letter_code
_entity_poly.pdbx_strand_id
1 'polypeptide(L)'
;MFWRRLGRNLLTAGPALAAAVCVAVGADHHAAAVRDLWLATALPLLVTAVGWRAWTAPEEGQADALRLRRLSRRIALRVTTVLATAASVGLPLWLATRGVLAHDVGVAAVWSALLAPVPVLVETVLWLFAPSGLRWAVRSGRLLEETQALAARVHQVRPLVFDPARGRYGRPVPRRFTPARGEFGEPCTARPNRGRIRLVRGRHDLGWVDEQWIGSAAVSWTGTALALSYAPGRTLELPLGPDAPPPTPSAPLPAVPVELIWLREHRDQRTEVRILLLDAVGRRLLTMSALGMRDTEVARVAQAAGLSYSCYELRLPADEPAWRSLPARLFPRRFRHVQLP
;
A
#
# COMPACT_ATOMS: atom_id res chain seq x y z
N MET A 1 -16.48 2.54 -8.68
CA MET A 1 -15.52 3.53 -8.10
C MET A 1 -16.07 4.95 -8.11
N PHE A 2 -16.83 5.32 -9.15
CA PHE A 2 -17.55 6.60 -9.30
C PHE A 2 -18.47 6.92 -8.11
N TRP A 3 -19.31 5.99 -7.66
CA TRP A 3 -20.21 6.16 -6.51
C TRP A 3 -19.51 6.49 -5.17
N ARG A 4 -18.28 6.00 -4.94
CA ARG A 4 -17.50 6.34 -3.73
C ARG A 4 -16.86 7.73 -3.80
N ARG A 5 -16.61 8.27 -5.01
CA ARG A 5 -16.16 9.66 -5.19
C ARG A 5 -17.34 10.63 -5.21
N LEU A 6 -18.45 10.24 -5.83
CA LEU A 6 -19.70 11.00 -5.86
C LEU A 6 -20.26 11.19 -4.44
N GLY A 7 -20.31 10.13 -3.63
CA GLY A 7 -20.75 10.23 -2.24
C GLY A 7 -19.86 11.12 -1.36
N ARG A 8 -18.55 11.22 -1.66
CA ARG A 8 -17.62 12.09 -0.92
C ARG A 8 -17.78 13.58 -1.27
N ASN A 9 -18.04 13.88 -2.54
CA ASN A 9 -18.27 15.25 -2.98
C ASN A 9 -19.69 15.73 -2.62
N LEU A 10 -20.68 14.83 -2.61
CA LEU A 10 -22.03 15.10 -2.10
C LEU A 10 -22.04 15.36 -0.58
N LEU A 11 -21.15 14.72 0.19
CA LEU A 11 -21.05 14.93 1.64
C LEU A 11 -20.43 16.29 2.03
N THR A 12 -19.61 16.90 1.17
CA THR A 12 -19.06 18.26 1.41
C THR A 12 -19.88 19.35 0.73
N ALA A 13 -20.42 19.08 -0.47
CA ALA A 13 -21.21 20.05 -1.22
C ALA A 13 -22.67 20.09 -0.77
N GLY A 14 -23.25 18.98 -0.33
CA GLY A 14 -24.64 18.88 0.14
C GLY A 14 -24.98 19.81 1.30
N PRO A 15 -24.21 19.83 2.42
CA PRO A 15 -24.48 20.76 3.51
C PRO A 15 -24.19 22.22 3.14
N ALA A 16 -23.22 22.48 2.26
CA ALA A 16 -22.93 23.84 1.78
C ALA A 16 -24.02 24.38 0.84
N LEU A 17 -24.56 23.54 -0.05
CA LEU A 17 -25.69 23.87 -0.92
C LEU A 17 -26.99 24.00 -0.12
N ALA A 18 -27.25 23.11 0.83
CA ALA A 18 -28.40 23.22 1.72
C ALA A 18 -28.31 24.50 2.57
N ALA A 19 -27.14 24.84 3.11
CA ALA A 19 -26.93 26.09 3.82
C ALA A 19 -27.13 27.32 2.90
N ALA A 20 -26.61 27.31 1.68
CA ALA A 20 -26.79 28.40 0.72
C ALA A 20 -28.24 28.58 0.26
N VAL A 21 -28.97 27.49 0.00
CA VAL A 21 -30.39 27.52 -0.38
C VAL A 21 -31.25 27.97 0.81
N CYS A 22 -30.95 27.54 2.04
CA CYS A 22 -31.67 28.00 3.22
C CYS A 22 -31.40 29.49 3.55
N VAL A 23 -30.19 30.00 3.29
CA VAL A 23 -29.89 31.44 3.44
C VAL A 23 -30.62 32.27 2.37
N ALA A 24 -30.70 31.77 1.14
CA ALA A 24 -31.42 32.45 0.06
C ALA A 24 -32.95 32.45 0.26
N VAL A 25 -33.51 31.34 0.77
CA VAL A 25 -34.97 31.19 0.99
C VAL A 25 -35.42 31.84 2.32
N GLY A 26 -34.54 31.89 3.33
CA GLY A 26 -34.84 32.50 4.63
C GLY A 26 -34.88 34.03 4.64
N ALA A 27 -34.44 34.70 3.57
CA ALA A 27 -34.45 36.15 3.46
C ALA A 27 -35.87 36.73 3.29
N ASP A 28 -36.85 35.92 2.82
CA ASP A 28 -38.09 36.45 2.24
C ASP A 28 -39.42 35.94 2.82
N HIS A 29 -39.49 35.38 4.05
CA HIS A 29 -40.65 35.41 4.99
C HIS A 29 -40.76 34.18 5.93
N HIS A 30 -41.33 34.42 7.12
CA HIS A 30 -41.78 33.48 8.18
C HIS A 30 -40.72 32.64 8.93
N ALA A 31 -40.16 33.26 10.00
CA ALA A 31 -39.16 32.70 10.92
C ALA A 31 -39.54 31.38 11.62
N ALA A 32 -40.83 31.04 11.76
CA ALA A 32 -41.27 29.81 12.42
C ALA A 32 -41.11 28.56 11.55
N ALA A 33 -41.50 28.63 10.27
CA ALA A 33 -41.37 27.52 9.33
C ALA A 33 -39.90 27.21 9.00
N VAL A 34 -39.07 28.25 8.95
CA VAL A 34 -37.61 28.10 8.78
C VAL A 34 -36.99 27.40 9.98
N ARG A 35 -37.45 27.66 11.21
CA ARG A 35 -36.97 27.01 12.44
C ARG A 35 -37.26 25.51 12.47
N ASP A 36 -38.47 25.12 12.07
CA ASP A 36 -38.90 23.71 12.11
C ASP A 36 -38.25 22.87 11.00
N LEU A 37 -38.07 23.45 9.80
CA LEU A 37 -37.29 22.83 8.71
C LEU A 37 -35.80 22.69 9.10
N TRP A 38 -35.29 23.62 9.91
CA TRP A 38 -33.93 23.60 10.43
C TRP A 38 -33.70 22.53 11.50
N LEU A 39 -34.60 22.43 12.48
CA LEU A 39 -34.54 21.36 13.49
C LEU A 39 -34.61 19.97 12.85
N ALA A 40 -35.41 19.83 11.78
CA ALA A 40 -35.49 18.60 10.99
C ALA A 40 -34.19 18.25 10.23
N THR A 41 -33.33 19.22 9.92
CA THR A 41 -32.07 19.02 9.17
C THR A 41 -30.82 18.96 10.06
N ALA A 42 -30.80 19.68 11.20
CA ALA A 42 -29.73 19.66 12.18
C ALA A 42 -29.63 18.33 12.95
N LEU A 43 -30.77 17.69 13.25
CA LEU A 43 -30.83 16.37 13.89
C LEU A 43 -30.13 15.27 13.08
N PRO A 44 -30.38 15.11 11.77
CA PRO A 44 -29.62 14.17 10.95
C PRO A 44 -28.12 14.49 10.89
N LEU A 45 -27.72 15.77 10.93
CA LEU A 45 -26.30 16.17 11.01
C LEU A 45 -25.67 15.77 12.35
N LEU A 46 -26.41 15.90 13.45
CA LEU A 46 -25.99 15.46 14.79
C LEU A 46 -25.92 13.93 14.88
N VAL A 47 -26.93 13.23 14.38
CA VAL A 47 -26.98 11.76 14.31
C VAL A 47 -25.89 11.22 13.38
N THR A 48 -25.55 11.91 12.30
CA THR A 48 -24.43 11.54 11.43
C THR A 48 -23.08 11.86 12.07
N ALA A 49 -22.95 12.96 12.82
CA ALA A 49 -21.73 13.27 13.58
C ALA A 49 -21.47 12.26 14.72
N VAL A 50 -22.53 11.83 15.42
CA VAL A 50 -22.47 10.94 16.59
C VAL A 50 -22.55 9.46 16.21
N GLY A 51 -23.31 9.08 15.17
CA GLY A 51 -23.65 7.69 14.85
C GLY A 51 -22.85 7.04 13.71
N TRP A 52 -21.97 7.76 13.01
CA TRP A 52 -21.31 7.17 11.83
C TRP A 52 -20.36 6.02 12.21
N ARG A 53 -20.31 4.98 11.38
CA ARG A 53 -19.23 3.96 11.26
C ARG A 53 -17.77 4.49 11.27
N ALA A 54 -17.56 5.80 11.40
CA ALA A 54 -16.28 6.40 11.71
C ALA A 54 -15.74 6.04 13.12
N TRP A 55 -16.58 5.53 14.03
CA TRP A 55 -16.20 5.09 15.39
C TRP A 55 -15.64 3.67 15.46
N THR A 56 -15.66 2.89 14.38
CA THR A 56 -15.01 1.57 14.40
C THR A 56 -13.49 1.72 14.42
N ALA A 57 -12.88 1.05 15.40
CA ALA A 57 -11.44 0.90 15.49
C ALA A 57 -10.90 0.38 14.14
N PRO A 58 -9.76 0.91 13.65
CA PRO A 58 -9.18 0.42 12.41
C PRO A 58 -8.86 -1.08 12.54
N GLU A 59 -9.26 -1.86 11.54
CA GLU A 59 -9.10 -3.33 11.52
C GLU A 59 -7.67 -3.77 11.84
N GLU A 60 -7.53 -4.80 12.68
CA GLU A 60 -6.30 -5.51 13.00
C GLU A 60 -5.65 -6.06 11.70
N GLY A 61 -4.38 -5.72 11.42
CA GLY A 61 -3.65 -6.11 10.20
C GLY A 61 -3.29 -5.00 9.19
N GLN A 62 -3.72 -3.74 9.37
CA GLN A 62 -3.28 -2.62 8.52
C GLN A 62 -1.94 -2.04 9.01
N ALA A 63 -1.07 -1.61 8.09
CA ALA A 63 0.15 -0.88 8.43
C ALA A 63 -0.18 0.33 9.32
N ASP A 64 0.43 0.43 10.50
CA ASP A 64 0.07 1.43 11.52
C ASP A 64 0.09 2.87 11.00
N ALA A 65 0.98 3.17 10.05
CA ALA A 65 1.04 4.48 9.40
C ALA A 65 -0.24 4.82 8.62
N LEU A 66 -0.84 3.84 7.93
CA LEU A 66 -2.11 4.04 7.21
C LEU A 66 -3.26 4.25 8.20
N ARG A 67 -3.27 3.49 9.31
CA ARG A 67 -4.26 3.65 10.37
C ARG A 67 -4.18 5.04 10.98
N LEU A 68 -2.98 5.49 11.32
CA LEU A 68 -2.73 6.84 11.83
C LEU A 68 -3.26 7.91 10.87
N ARG A 69 -2.97 7.79 9.57
CA ARG A 69 -3.50 8.74 8.56
C ARG A 69 -5.03 8.73 8.46
N ARG A 70 -5.64 7.56 8.59
CA ARG A 70 -7.10 7.44 8.56
C ARG A 70 -7.72 8.04 9.81
N LEU A 71 -7.12 7.80 10.97
CA LEU A 71 -7.55 8.40 12.23
C LEU A 71 -7.40 9.92 12.21
N SER A 72 -6.24 10.45 11.82
CA SER A 72 -6.01 11.90 11.71
C SER A 72 -7.04 12.56 10.79
N ARG A 73 -7.28 11.96 9.62
CA ARG A 73 -8.26 12.47 8.67
C ARG A 73 -9.70 12.39 9.18
N ARG A 74 -10.06 11.32 9.91
CA ARG A 74 -11.37 11.20 10.54
C ARG A 74 -11.57 12.26 11.62
N ILE A 75 -10.56 12.49 12.46
CA ILE A 75 -10.59 13.52 13.51
C ILE A 75 -10.75 14.90 12.87
N ALA A 76 -9.92 15.23 11.87
CA ALA A 76 -10.01 16.50 11.16
C ALA A 76 -11.41 16.72 10.55
N LEU A 77 -11.95 15.71 9.85
CA LEU A 77 -13.30 15.79 9.30
C LEU A 77 -14.37 15.95 10.37
N ARG A 78 -14.23 15.30 11.54
CA ARG A 78 -15.16 15.44 12.67
C ARG A 78 -15.17 16.87 13.22
N VAL A 79 -13.99 17.45 13.46
CA VAL A 79 -13.87 18.83 13.94
C VAL A 79 -14.47 19.79 12.93
N THR A 80 -14.16 19.61 11.64
CA THR A 80 -14.77 20.38 10.55
C THR A 80 -16.30 20.28 10.55
N THR A 81 -16.87 19.08 10.71
CA THR A 81 -18.33 18.92 10.76
C THR A 81 -18.95 19.60 11.98
N VAL A 82 -18.33 19.51 13.15
CA VAL A 82 -18.83 20.16 14.38
C VAL A 82 -18.83 21.68 14.22
N LEU A 83 -17.73 22.25 13.70
CA LEU A 83 -17.64 23.69 13.43
C LEU A 83 -18.64 24.14 12.36
N ALA A 84 -18.82 23.35 11.30
CA ALA A 84 -19.82 23.63 10.27
C ALA A 84 -21.24 23.59 10.84
N THR A 85 -21.57 22.61 11.68
CA THR A 85 -22.88 22.53 12.35
C THR A 85 -23.09 23.67 13.35
N ALA A 86 -22.06 24.04 14.11
CA ALA A 86 -22.12 25.18 15.03
C ALA A 86 -22.35 26.49 14.27
N ALA A 87 -21.64 26.71 13.16
CA ALA A 87 -21.86 27.85 12.28
C ALA A 87 -23.27 27.86 11.69
N SER A 88 -23.74 26.70 11.25
CA SER A 88 -25.02 26.58 10.59
C SER A 88 -26.21 26.78 11.53
N VAL A 89 -26.06 26.44 12.82
CA VAL A 89 -27.06 26.73 13.87
C VAL A 89 -26.94 28.17 14.38
N GLY A 90 -25.71 28.66 14.57
CA GLY A 90 -25.44 29.97 15.15
C GLY A 90 -25.81 31.14 14.22
N LEU A 91 -25.59 31.02 12.91
CA LEU A 91 -25.90 32.08 11.94
C LEU A 91 -27.41 32.42 11.89
N PRO A 92 -28.34 31.46 11.78
CA PRO A 92 -29.77 31.74 11.86
C PRO A 92 -30.20 32.26 13.23
N LEU A 93 -29.64 31.71 14.33
CA LEU A 93 -29.95 32.16 15.69
C LEU A 93 -29.55 33.64 15.88
N TRP A 94 -28.39 34.02 15.36
CA TRP A 94 -27.93 35.41 15.33
C TRP A 94 -28.90 36.31 14.58
N LEU A 95 -29.36 35.91 13.39
CA LEU A 95 -30.31 36.69 12.59
C LEU A 95 -31.70 36.80 13.26
N ALA A 96 -32.10 35.79 14.04
CA ALA A 96 -33.41 35.73 14.68
C ALA A 96 -33.46 36.43 16.06
N THR A 97 -32.32 36.65 16.71
CA THR A 97 -32.27 37.22 18.08
C THR A 97 -31.93 38.71 18.07
N ARG A 98 -32.51 39.46 19.01
CA ARG A 98 -32.20 40.87 19.27
C ARG A 98 -31.62 41.02 20.67
N GLY A 99 -30.55 41.78 20.84
CA GLY A 99 -29.93 42.08 22.14
C GLY A 99 -28.44 41.71 22.22
N VAL A 100 -27.84 41.89 23.41
CA VAL A 100 -26.40 41.71 23.66
C VAL A 100 -25.89 40.31 23.27
N LEU A 101 -26.68 39.26 23.56
CA LEU A 101 -26.36 37.88 23.21
C LEU A 101 -26.33 37.60 21.70
N ALA A 102 -26.98 38.43 20.87
CA ALA A 102 -26.93 38.25 19.42
C ALA A 102 -25.51 38.50 18.89
N HIS A 103 -24.80 39.50 19.41
CA HIS A 103 -23.44 39.80 18.95
C HIS A 103 -22.49 38.62 19.18
N ASP A 104 -22.47 38.06 20.39
CA ASP A 104 -21.57 36.97 20.76
C ASP A 104 -21.88 35.69 19.96
N VAL A 105 -23.17 35.37 19.76
CA VAL A 105 -23.61 34.23 18.94
C VAL A 105 -23.21 34.41 17.47
N GLY A 106 -23.39 35.61 16.92
CA GLY A 106 -22.99 35.94 15.55
C GLY A 106 -21.49 35.82 15.33
N VAL A 107 -20.69 36.39 16.24
CA VAL A 107 -19.23 36.31 16.22
C VAL A 107 -18.78 34.84 16.29
N ALA A 108 -19.33 34.05 17.23
CA ALA A 108 -19.00 32.63 17.35
C ALA A 108 -19.37 31.82 16.09
N ALA A 109 -20.51 32.13 15.46
CA ALA A 109 -20.96 31.44 14.26
C ALA A 109 -20.07 31.75 13.04
N VAL A 110 -19.68 33.03 12.86
CA VAL A 110 -18.74 33.45 11.81
C VAL A 110 -17.38 32.79 12.00
N TRP A 111 -16.84 32.81 13.23
CA TRP A 111 -15.57 32.12 13.52
C TRP A 111 -15.66 30.61 13.27
N SER A 112 -16.76 29.97 13.64
CA SER A 112 -16.99 28.55 13.38
C SER A 112 -17.00 28.25 11.88
N ALA A 113 -17.63 29.11 11.06
CA ALA A 113 -17.64 28.97 9.61
C ALA A 113 -16.24 29.11 9.00
N LEU A 114 -15.48 30.12 9.44
CA LEU A 114 -14.11 30.39 8.99
C LEU A 114 -13.13 29.29 9.40
N LEU A 115 -13.29 28.74 10.61
CA LEU A 115 -12.40 27.70 11.14
C LEU A 115 -12.77 26.29 10.66
N ALA A 116 -13.99 26.06 10.17
CA ALA A 116 -14.43 24.75 9.70
C ALA A 116 -13.45 24.05 8.74
N PRO A 117 -12.87 24.68 7.69
CA PRO A 117 -11.92 24.01 6.79
C PRO A 117 -10.52 23.82 7.41
N VAL A 118 -10.16 24.56 8.47
CA VAL A 118 -8.80 24.59 9.03
C VAL A 118 -8.30 23.21 9.46
N PRO A 119 -9.05 22.36 10.18
CA PRO A 119 -8.60 21.01 10.56
C PRO A 119 -8.16 20.14 9.37
N VAL A 120 -8.88 20.18 8.25
CA VAL A 120 -8.57 19.39 7.05
C VAL A 120 -7.34 19.94 6.32
N LEU A 121 -7.19 21.26 6.27
CA LEU A 121 -6.02 21.91 5.71
C LEU A 121 -4.78 21.60 6.56
N VAL A 122 -4.88 21.74 7.88
CA VAL A 122 -3.82 21.39 8.83
C VAL A 122 -3.44 19.92 8.70
N GLU A 123 -4.40 18.98 8.61
CA GLU A 123 -4.10 17.57 8.38
C GLU A 123 -3.34 17.35 7.07
N THR A 124 -3.75 18.02 6.00
CA THR A 124 -3.08 17.92 4.69
C THR A 124 -1.65 18.43 4.78
N VAL A 125 -1.43 19.59 5.42
CA VAL A 125 -0.12 20.21 5.61
C VAL A 125 0.78 19.34 6.50
N LEU A 126 0.27 18.85 7.62
CA LEU A 126 0.99 17.92 8.50
C LEU A 126 1.49 16.68 7.74
N TRP A 127 0.67 16.12 6.83
CA TRP A 127 1.08 14.99 6.01
C TRP A 127 2.01 15.33 4.85
N LEU A 128 2.06 16.60 4.41
CA LEU A 128 3.10 17.06 3.48
C LEU A 128 4.46 17.08 4.17
N PHE A 129 4.51 17.54 5.42
CA PHE A 129 5.71 17.62 6.27
C PHE A 129 6.06 16.31 6.99
N ALA A 130 5.20 15.30 6.92
CA ALA A 130 5.49 13.99 7.52
C ALA A 130 6.82 13.40 7.00
N PRO A 131 7.58 12.69 7.86
CA PRO A 131 8.81 12.02 7.46
C PRO A 131 8.63 11.15 6.21
N SER A 132 9.63 11.12 5.34
CA SER A 132 9.56 10.39 4.07
C SER A 132 9.20 8.92 4.26
N GLY A 133 9.72 8.26 5.30
CA GLY A 133 9.38 6.88 5.67
C GLY A 133 7.89 6.69 5.99
N LEU A 134 7.28 7.58 6.76
CA LEU A 134 5.85 7.54 7.10
C LEU A 134 5.00 7.72 5.84
N ARG A 135 5.35 8.69 4.98
CA ARG A 135 4.67 8.92 3.69
C ARG A 135 4.77 7.70 2.78
N TRP A 136 5.91 7.03 2.75
CA TRP A 136 6.11 5.78 2.01
C TRP A 136 5.25 4.64 2.57
N ALA A 137 5.27 4.41 3.89
CA ALA A 137 4.47 3.37 4.53
C ALA A 137 2.97 3.54 4.24
N VAL A 138 2.45 4.77 4.30
CA VAL A 138 1.07 5.08 3.92
C VAL A 138 0.79 4.78 2.44
N ARG A 139 1.70 5.16 1.53
CA ARG A 139 1.55 4.89 0.09
C ARG A 139 1.58 3.40 -0.23
N SER A 140 2.44 2.64 0.46
CA SER A 140 2.50 1.18 0.34
C SER A 140 1.26 0.52 0.92
N GLY A 141 0.79 0.96 2.09
CA GLY A 141 -0.44 0.47 2.71
C GLY A 141 -1.67 0.69 1.84
N ARG A 142 -1.81 1.84 1.17
CA ARG A 142 -2.93 2.09 0.24
C ARG A 142 -2.93 1.12 -0.94
N LEU A 143 -1.77 0.89 -1.55
CA LEU A 143 -1.66 -0.09 -2.62
C LEU A 143 -1.96 -1.49 -2.11
N LEU A 144 -1.51 -1.84 -0.92
CA LEU A 144 -1.79 -3.14 -0.33
C LEU A 144 -3.30 -3.38 -0.20
N GLU A 145 -4.04 -2.39 0.28
CA GLU A 145 -5.51 -2.48 0.35
C GLU A 145 -6.17 -2.61 -1.02
N GLU A 146 -5.64 -1.92 -2.03
CA GLU A 146 -6.11 -2.07 -3.41
C GLU A 146 -5.83 -3.49 -3.93
N THR A 147 -4.65 -4.05 -3.67
CA THR A 147 -4.32 -5.44 -4.03
C THR A 147 -5.16 -6.45 -3.26
N GLN A 148 -5.46 -6.19 -1.98
CA GLN A 148 -6.32 -7.04 -1.16
C GLN A 148 -7.76 -6.98 -1.65
N ALA A 149 -8.26 -5.81 -2.03
CA ALA A 149 -9.58 -5.65 -2.64
C ALA A 149 -9.68 -6.38 -3.99
N LEU A 150 -8.61 -6.39 -4.79
CA LEU A 150 -8.53 -7.17 -6.02
C LEU A 150 -8.49 -8.68 -5.74
N ALA A 151 -7.68 -9.11 -4.77
CA ALA A 151 -7.60 -10.51 -4.36
C ALA A 151 -8.95 -11.05 -3.85
N ALA A 152 -9.66 -10.24 -3.05
CA ALA A 152 -10.98 -10.58 -2.53
C ALA A 152 -12.03 -10.76 -3.64
N ARG A 153 -11.96 -9.97 -4.73
CA ARG A 153 -12.87 -10.12 -5.88
C ARG A 153 -12.70 -11.42 -6.64
N VAL A 154 -11.51 -12.01 -6.60
CA VAL A 154 -11.19 -13.24 -7.33
C VAL A 154 -11.20 -14.46 -6.38
N HIS A 155 -11.90 -14.35 -5.25
CA HIS A 155 -12.00 -15.38 -4.21
C HIS A 155 -10.64 -15.98 -3.81
N GLN A 156 -9.58 -15.16 -3.84
CA GLN A 156 -8.29 -15.65 -3.41
C GLN A 156 -8.31 -15.85 -1.89
N VAL A 157 -8.01 -17.08 -1.47
CA VAL A 157 -8.35 -17.63 -0.15
C VAL A 157 -7.60 -16.98 1.02
N ARG A 158 -6.53 -16.22 0.78
CA ARG A 158 -5.71 -15.65 1.86
C ARG A 158 -5.73 -14.12 1.87
N PRO A 159 -6.22 -13.48 2.95
CA PRO A 159 -6.03 -12.05 3.15
C PRO A 159 -4.54 -11.73 3.27
N LEU A 160 -4.10 -10.64 2.64
CA LEU A 160 -2.75 -10.12 2.77
C LEU A 160 -2.61 -9.44 4.15
N VAL A 161 -2.17 -10.18 5.15
CA VAL A 161 -1.84 -9.62 6.47
C VAL A 161 -0.53 -8.85 6.37
N PHE A 162 -0.43 -7.66 6.96
CA PHE A 162 0.80 -6.86 6.95
C PHE A 162 1.58 -6.99 8.24
N ASP A 163 2.88 -7.24 8.12
CA ASP A 163 3.82 -7.31 9.24
C ASP A 163 4.75 -6.08 9.21
N PRO A 164 4.61 -5.13 10.17
CA PRO A 164 5.42 -3.93 10.21
C PRO A 164 6.90 -4.20 10.55
N ALA A 165 7.22 -5.34 11.17
CA ALA A 165 8.58 -5.70 11.54
C ALA A 165 9.40 -6.22 10.35
N ARG A 166 8.75 -6.58 9.22
CA ARG A 166 9.43 -7.18 8.06
C ARG A 166 9.93 -6.13 7.06
N GLY A 167 11.26 -5.97 7.01
CA GLY A 167 11.94 -5.10 6.04
C GLY A 167 11.74 -3.62 6.31
N ARG A 168 12.23 -2.76 5.40
CA ARG A 168 12.38 -1.33 5.67
C ARG A 168 11.11 -0.58 6.09
N TYR A 169 9.95 -0.96 5.54
CA TYR A 169 8.68 -0.23 5.73
C TYR A 169 7.51 -1.16 6.08
N GLY A 170 7.82 -2.36 6.60
CA GLY A 170 6.86 -3.46 6.71
C GLY A 170 6.54 -4.12 5.37
N ARG A 171 6.10 -5.38 5.42
CA ARG A 171 5.78 -6.20 4.24
C ARG A 171 4.57 -7.08 4.51
N PRO A 172 3.81 -7.51 3.48
CA PRO A 172 2.81 -8.54 3.68
C PRO A 172 3.46 -9.82 4.23
N VAL A 173 2.71 -10.60 5.00
CA VAL A 173 3.16 -11.92 5.44
C VAL A 173 3.28 -12.79 4.18
N PRO A 174 4.45 -13.37 3.91
CA PRO A 174 4.63 -14.19 2.72
C PRO A 174 3.75 -15.44 2.82
N ARG A 175 3.32 -15.96 1.67
CA ARG A 175 2.56 -17.22 1.58
C ARG A 175 3.33 -18.38 2.23
N ARG A 176 4.65 -18.36 2.08
CA ARG A 176 5.60 -19.29 2.68
C ARG A 176 6.83 -18.52 3.14
N PHE A 177 7.26 -18.76 4.37
CA PHE A 177 8.50 -18.26 4.92
C PHE A 177 9.35 -19.44 5.39
N THR A 178 10.64 -19.41 5.09
CA THR A 178 11.61 -20.26 5.77
C THR A 178 12.72 -19.36 6.31
N PRO A 179 13.02 -19.38 7.62
CA PRO A 179 14.19 -18.67 8.13
C PRO A 179 15.49 -19.23 7.54
N ALA A 180 16.54 -18.42 7.54
CA ALA A 180 17.89 -18.86 7.26
C ALA A 180 18.29 -19.98 8.24
N ARG A 181 19.00 -20.99 7.73
CA ARG A 181 19.72 -21.93 8.58
C ARG A 181 21.06 -21.31 8.92
N GLY A 182 21.48 -21.42 10.19
CA GLY A 182 22.81 -20.96 10.62
C GLY A 182 23.96 -21.77 10.00
N GLU A 183 23.64 -22.84 9.27
CA GLU A 183 24.58 -23.74 8.62
C GLU A 183 24.29 -23.83 7.12
N PHE A 184 25.35 -23.91 6.32
CA PHE A 184 25.25 -24.13 4.88
C PHE A 184 24.91 -25.60 4.58
N GLY A 185 24.09 -25.82 3.56
CA GLY A 185 23.66 -27.14 3.14
C GLY A 185 24.41 -27.66 1.92
N GLU A 186 24.07 -28.89 1.54
CA GLU A 186 24.59 -29.56 0.34
C GLU A 186 24.30 -28.79 -0.96
N PRO A 187 25.18 -28.91 -1.98
CA PRO A 187 24.97 -28.31 -3.29
C PRO A 187 23.62 -28.72 -3.90
N CYS A 188 22.90 -27.74 -4.44
CA CYS A 188 21.61 -27.98 -5.07
C CYS A 188 21.28 -26.94 -6.13
N THR A 189 20.35 -27.25 -7.03
CA THR A 189 20.00 -26.38 -8.16
C THR A 189 18.50 -26.33 -8.39
N ALA A 190 17.97 -25.14 -8.66
CA ALA A 190 16.64 -24.92 -9.18
C ALA A 190 16.72 -24.53 -10.66
N ARG A 191 15.97 -25.22 -11.52
CA ARG A 191 15.93 -24.96 -12.98
C ARG A 191 14.51 -24.69 -13.47
N PRO A 192 14.34 -23.89 -14.53
CA PRO A 192 13.06 -23.78 -15.21
C PRO A 192 12.59 -25.13 -15.73
N ASN A 193 11.30 -25.38 -15.62
CA ASN A 193 10.64 -26.51 -16.25
C ASN A 193 9.70 -26.03 -17.37
N ARG A 194 9.86 -26.59 -18.57
CA ARG A 194 9.06 -26.26 -19.76
C ARG A 194 7.55 -26.36 -19.52
N GLY A 195 7.11 -27.42 -18.84
CA GLY A 195 5.70 -27.63 -18.49
C GLY A 195 5.16 -26.53 -17.57
N ARG A 196 5.98 -26.01 -16.63
CA ARG A 196 5.59 -24.89 -15.79
C ARG A 196 5.49 -23.57 -16.54
N ILE A 197 6.35 -23.32 -17.52
CA ILE A 197 6.26 -22.10 -18.32
C ILE A 197 4.95 -22.08 -19.10
N ARG A 198 4.56 -23.21 -19.70
CA ARG A 198 3.25 -23.37 -20.35
C ARG A 198 2.09 -23.15 -19.36
N LEU A 199 2.19 -23.64 -18.12
CA LEU A 199 1.17 -23.37 -17.11
C LEU A 199 1.06 -21.87 -16.74
N VAL A 200 2.17 -21.13 -16.76
CA VAL A 200 2.20 -19.70 -16.38
C VAL A 200 1.75 -18.80 -17.54
N ARG A 201 2.12 -19.13 -18.78
CA ARG A 201 1.76 -18.34 -19.98
C ARG A 201 0.49 -18.81 -20.69
N GLY A 202 -0.08 -19.93 -20.30
CA GLY A 202 -1.19 -20.56 -21.02
C GLY A 202 -0.72 -21.43 -22.20
N ARG A 203 -1.66 -21.86 -23.04
CA ARG A 203 -1.41 -22.76 -24.18
C ARG A 203 -0.69 -22.11 -25.36
N HIS A 204 -0.11 -20.92 -25.21
CA HIS A 204 0.66 -20.29 -26.27
C HIS A 204 1.99 -21.04 -26.49
N ASP A 205 2.41 -21.13 -27.75
CA ASP A 205 3.70 -21.70 -28.10
C ASP A 205 4.84 -20.89 -27.46
N LEU A 206 5.86 -21.62 -27.01
CA LEU A 206 7.05 -21.03 -26.41
C LEU A 206 7.89 -20.41 -27.53
N GLY A 207 8.21 -19.12 -27.40
CA GLY A 207 9.11 -18.47 -28.33
C GLY A 207 10.56 -18.92 -28.10
N TRP A 208 11.43 -18.64 -29.07
CA TRP A 208 12.86 -18.94 -28.97
C TRP A 208 13.53 -18.37 -27.70
N VAL A 209 13.11 -17.17 -27.27
CA VAL A 209 13.59 -16.53 -26.03
C VAL A 209 13.25 -17.38 -24.79
N ASP A 210 12.06 -17.98 -24.75
CA ASP A 210 11.64 -18.82 -23.64
C ASP A 210 12.42 -20.14 -23.62
N GLU A 211 12.68 -20.74 -24.79
CA GLU A 211 13.51 -21.94 -24.90
C GLU A 211 14.96 -21.69 -24.49
N GLN A 212 15.54 -20.55 -24.91
CA GLN A 212 16.88 -20.16 -24.47
C GLN A 212 16.93 -19.94 -22.95
N TRP A 213 15.91 -19.30 -22.38
CA TRP A 213 15.76 -19.14 -20.94
C TRP A 213 15.68 -20.50 -20.23
N ILE A 214 14.86 -21.44 -20.72
CA ILE A 214 14.73 -22.78 -20.15
C ILE A 214 16.07 -23.51 -20.12
N GLY A 215 16.83 -23.43 -21.22
CA GLY A 215 18.09 -24.17 -21.36
C GLY A 215 19.26 -23.58 -20.57
N SER A 216 19.20 -22.29 -20.21
CA SER A 216 20.34 -21.57 -19.63
C SER A 216 20.13 -21.05 -18.21
N ALA A 217 18.88 -20.83 -17.80
CA ALA A 217 18.63 -20.25 -16.49
C ALA A 217 18.72 -21.28 -15.37
N ALA A 218 19.39 -20.91 -14.28
CA ALA A 218 19.50 -21.74 -13.09
C ALA A 218 19.81 -20.88 -11.86
N VAL A 219 19.33 -21.33 -10.71
CA VAL A 219 19.78 -20.84 -9.39
C VAL A 219 20.39 -22.01 -8.67
N SER A 220 21.70 -21.98 -8.41
CA SER A 220 22.42 -23.08 -7.76
C SER A 220 23.20 -22.62 -6.56
N TRP A 221 23.20 -23.44 -5.52
CA TRP A 221 24.17 -23.37 -4.44
C TRP A 221 25.27 -24.38 -4.74
N THR A 222 26.52 -23.94 -4.80
CA THR A 222 27.68 -24.79 -5.11
C THR A 222 28.36 -25.37 -3.88
N GLY A 223 27.88 -25.05 -2.67
CA GLY A 223 28.57 -25.32 -1.41
C GLY A 223 29.34 -24.10 -0.87
N THR A 224 29.71 -23.17 -1.74
CA THR A 224 30.48 -21.96 -1.37
C THR A 224 29.87 -20.67 -1.92
N ALA A 225 29.22 -20.75 -3.08
CA ALA A 225 28.64 -19.60 -3.75
C ALA A 225 27.22 -19.88 -4.26
N LEU A 226 26.40 -18.83 -4.24
CA LEU A 226 25.13 -18.80 -4.93
C LEU A 226 25.38 -18.35 -6.37
N ALA A 227 25.21 -19.27 -7.31
CA ALA A 227 25.37 -19.06 -8.74
C ALA A 227 24.01 -18.83 -9.41
N LEU A 228 23.92 -17.77 -10.20
CA LEU A 228 22.74 -17.36 -10.96
C LEU A 228 23.08 -17.38 -12.45
N SER A 229 22.70 -18.44 -13.15
CA SER A 229 22.82 -18.53 -14.60
C SER A 229 21.58 -17.95 -15.25
N TYR A 230 21.75 -17.13 -16.29
CA TYR A 230 20.64 -16.41 -16.94
C TYR A 230 20.74 -16.34 -18.46
N ALA A 231 21.88 -16.73 -19.03
CA ALA A 231 22.09 -16.90 -20.46
C ALA A 231 23.22 -17.91 -20.69
N PRO A 232 23.34 -18.50 -21.90
CA PRO A 232 24.41 -19.45 -22.20
C PRO A 232 25.79 -18.86 -21.88
N GLY A 233 26.55 -19.55 -21.03
CA GLY A 233 27.88 -19.12 -20.57
C GLY A 233 27.89 -17.90 -19.64
N ARG A 234 26.74 -17.36 -19.23
CA ARG A 234 26.64 -16.23 -18.30
C ARG A 234 26.09 -16.67 -16.96
N THR A 235 26.98 -16.68 -15.97
CA THR A 235 26.67 -17.00 -14.59
C THR A 235 27.21 -15.90 -13.69
N LEU A 236 26.38 -15.43 -12.76
CA LEU A 236 26.78 -14.55 -11.69
C LEU A 236 27.00 -15.36 -10.42
N GLU A 237 28.22 -15.40 -9.92
CA GLU A 237 28.56 -16.10 -8.68
C GLU A 237 28.65 -15.12 -7.50
N LEU A 238 28.01 -15.50 -6.40
CA LEU A 238 27.94 -14.72 -5.18
C LEU A 238 28.50 -15.56 -4.04
N PRO A 239 29.73 -15.32 -3.55
CA PRO A 239 30.26 -16.05 -2.40
C PRO A 239 29.45 -15.68 -1.14
N LEU A 240 28.92 -16.69 -0.42
CA LEU A 240 28.06 -16.48 0.76
C LEU A 240 28.56 -17.18 2.03
N GLY A 241 29.75 -17.79 2.01
CA GLY A 241 30.34 -18.48 3.16
C GLY A 241 30.91 -17.55 4.26
N PRO A 242 31.33 -18.12 5.41
CA PRO A 242 31.95 -17.35 6.50
C PRO A 242 33.29 -16.74 6.07
N ASP A 243 33.98 -17.41 5.14
CA ASP A 243 35.23 -16.94 4.54
C ASP A 243 35.00 -16.05 3.31
N ALA A 244 33.75 -15.69 3.00
CA ALA A 244 33.47 -14.82 1.87
C ALA A 244 34.09 -13.44 2.14
N PRO A 245 34.87 -12.90 1.18
CA PRO A 245 35.45 -11.58 1.36
C PRO A 245 34.32 -10.54 1.50
N PRO A 246 34.52 -9.52 2.34
CA PRO A 246 33.54 -8.44 2.45
C PRO A 246 33.30 -7.80 1.07
N PRO A 247 32.07 -7.36 0.78
CA PRO A 247 31.74 -6.79 -0.52
C PRO A 247 32.61 -5.55 -0.78
N THR A 248 33.45 -5.63 -1.81
CA THR A 248 34.30 -4.54 -2.26
C THR A 248 33.53 -3.59 -3.18
N PRO A 249 34.01 -2.35 -3.42
CA PRO A 249 33.38 -1.43 -4.38
C PRO A 249 33.28 -1.99 -5.80
N SER A 250 34.10 -2.98 -6.14
CA SER A 250 34.13 -3.67 -7.43
C SER A 250 33.31 -4.97 -7.44
N ALA A 251 32.74 -5.36 -6.30
CA ALA A 251 31.95 -6.57 -6.19
C ALA A 251 30.68 -6.48 -7.07
N PRO A 252 30.20 -7.62 -7.59
CA PRO A 252 29.00 -7.65 -8.42
C PRO A 252 27.76 -7.13 -7.69
N LEU A 253 27.70 -7.32 -6.36
CA LEU A 253 26.62 -6.81 -5.52
C LEU A 253 27.15 -5.80 -4.48
N PRO A 254 26.37 -4.75 -4.18
CA PRO A 254 26.75 -3.70 -3.24
C PRO A 254 26.61 -4.07 -1.75
N ALA A 255 26.15 -5.30 -1.44
CA ALA A 255 26.04 -5.85 -0.10
C ALA A 255 25.83 -7.38 -0.16
N VAL A 256 25.99 -8.04 0.99
CA VAL A 256 25.68 -9.46 1.18
C VAL A 256 24.16 -9.65 1.20
N PRO A 257 23.59 -10.55 0.37
CA PRO A 257 22.18 -10.90 0.46
C PRO A 257 21.89 -11.72 1.71
N VAL A 258 20.74 -11.49 2.34
CA VAL A 258 20.28 -12.25 3.52
C VAL A 258 18.94 -12.94 3.28
N GLU A 259 18.21 -12.52 2.26
CA GLU A 259 16.89 -13.03 1.94
C GLU A 259 16.74 -13.23 0.43
N LEU A 260 16.26 -14.41 0.05
CA LEU A 260 15.86 -14.77 -1.30
C LEU A 260 14.33 -14.78 -1.36
N ILE A 261 13.79 -13.97 -2.28
CA ILE A 261 12.36 -13.85 -2.49
C ILE A 261 11.96 -14.49 -3.81
N TRP A 262 10.95 -15.36 -3.78
CA TRP A 262 10.21 -15.76 -4.96
C TRP A 262 8.92 -14.93 -5.05
N LEU A 263 8.82 -14.07 -6.05
CA LEU A 263 7.72 -13.13 -6.23
C LEU A 263 6.93 -13.47 -7.49
N ARG A 264 5.66 -13.81 -7.33
CA ARG A 264 4.69 -13.97 -8.41
C ARG A 264 3.76 -12.76 -8.47
N GLU A 265 3.79 -12.03 -9.57
CA GLU A 265 2.91 -10.91 -9.86
C GLU A 265 1.87 -11.33 -10.90
N HIS A 266 0.60 -11.07 -10.62
CA HIS A 266 -0.49 -11.23 -11.56
C HIS A 266 -1.01 -9.84 -11.95
N ARG A 267 -0.92 -9.51 -13.25
CA ARG A 267 -1.43 -8.29 -13.85
C ARG A 267 -2.36 -8.67 -14.98
N ASP A 268 -3.67 -8.57 -14.73
CA ASP A 268 -4.68 -8.98 -15.71
C ASP A 268 -4.41 -10.42 -16.21
N GLN A 269 -4.17 -10.61 -17.52
CA GLN A 269 -3.84 -11.92 -18.11
C GLN A 269 -2.34 -12.28 -18.06
N ARG A 270 -1.49 -11.39 -17.55
CA ARG A 270 -0.03 -11.59 -17.50
C ARG A 270 0.40 -12.02 -16.11
N THR A 271 1.16 -13.11 -16.05
CA THR A 271 1.82 -13.55 -14.82
C THR A 271 3.33 -13.38 -14.98
N GLU A 272 3.93 -12.60 -14.09
CA GLU A 272 5.38 -12.45 -14.00
C GLU A 272 5.87 -13.20 -12.76
N VAL A 273 7.00 -13.91 -12.89
CA VAL A 273 7.64 -14.62 -11.78
C VAL A 273 9.08 -14.15 -11.70
N ARG A 274 9.50 -13.68 -10.53
CA ARG A 274 10.82 -13.10 -10.29
C ARG A 274 11.46 -13.70 -9.06
N ILE A 275 12.78 -13.82 -9.09
CA ILE A 275 13.61 -13.99 -7.90
C ILE A 275 14.23 -12.64 -7.55
N LEU A 276 14.15 -12.26 -6.28
CA LEU A 276 14.82 -11.08 -5.73
C LEU A 276 15.81 -11.52 -4.66
N LEU A 277 17.01 -10.94 -4.67
CA LEU A 277 17.92 -11.01 -3.53
C LEU A 277 17.88 -9.69 -2.77
N LEU A 278 17.66 -9.76 -1.47
CA LEU A 278 17.57 -8.58 -0.60
C LEU A 278 18.73 -8.52 0.38
N ASP A 279 19.11 -7.27 0.72
CA ASP A 279 19.99 -6.99 1.85
C ASP A 279 19.27 -7.08 3.21
N ALA A 280 20.02 -6.90 4.29
CA ALA A 280 19.51 -6.91 5.67
C ALA A 280 18.42 -5.86 5.96
N VAL A 281 18.33 -4.81 5.14
CA VAL A 281 17.32 -3.74 5.28
C VAL A 281 16.08 -4.04 4.40
N GLY A 282 16.11 -5.09 3.58
CA GLY A 282 15.04 -5.46 2.67
C GLY A 282 15.07 -4.69 1.34
N ARG A 283 16.22 -4.16 0.91
CA ARG A 283 16.40 -3.52 -0.41
C ARG A 283 16.90 -4.55 -1.42
N ARG A 284 16.43 -4.43 -2.67
CA ARG A 284 16.85 -5.30 -3.79
C ARG A 284 18.30 -5.05 -4.16
N LEU A 285 19.09 -6.11 -4.07
CA LEU A 285 20.42 -6.23 -4.63
C LEU A 285 20.36 -6.75 -6.06
N LEU A 286 19.50 -7.75 -6.29
CA LEU A 286 19.35 -8.40 -7.59
C LEU A 286 17.89 -8.73 -7.90
N THR A 287 17.53 -8.64 -9.18
CA THR A 287 16.28 -9.19 -9.73
C THR A 287 16.62 -10.09 -10.91
N MET A 288 16.00 -11.26 -10.99
CA MET A 288 16.10 -12.19 -12.12
C MET A 288 14.71 -12.74 -12.46
N SER A 289 14.46 -13.07 -13.73
CA SER A 289 13.31 -13.88 -14.08
C SER A 289 13.35 -15.22 -13.33
N ALA A 290 12.20 -15.74 -12.92
CA ALA A 290 12.08 -17.07 -12.32
C ALA A 290 10.97 -17.87 -13.00
N LEU A 291 10.67 -17.50 -14.25
CA LEU A 291 9.69 -18.16 -15.07
C LEU A 291 10.05 -19.65 -15.22
N GLY A 292 9.10 -20.52 -14.87
CA GLY A 292 9.27 -21.98 -14.97
C GLY A 292 9.90 -22.65 -13.75
N MET A 293 10.56 -21.91 -12.85
CA MET A 293 11.18 -22.49 -11.65
C MET A 293 10.14 -22.89 -10.61
N ARG A 294 10.45 -23.89 -9.77
CA ARG A 294 9.62 -24.27 -8.61
C ARG A 294 10.00 -23.50 -7.38
N ASP A 295 9.00 -22.93 -6.70
CA ASP A 295 9.18 -22.19 -5.45
C ASP A 295 9.78 -23.10 -4.36
N THR A 296 9.46 -24.39 -4.36
CA THR A 296 10.05 -25.40 -3.46
C THR A 296 11.54 -25.64 -3.71
N GLU A 297 11.98 -25.63 -4.98
CA GLU A 297 13.39 -25.83 -5.35
C GLU A 297 14.19 -24.57 -5.03
N VAL A 298 13.63 -23.40 -5.35
CA VAL A 298 14.23 -22.11 -5.00
C VAL A 298 14.35 -21.96 -3.47
N ALA A 299 13.34 -22.40 -2.71
CA ALA A 299 13.40 -22.44 -1.25
C ALA A 299 14.53 -23.35 -0.73
N ARG A 300 14.74 -24.51 -1.37
CA ARG A 300 15.83 -25.43 -1.04
C ARG A 300 17.19 -24.79 -1.27
N VAL A 301 17.36 -24.10 -2.41
CA VAL A 301 18.61 -23.39 -2.72
C VAL A 301 18.86 -22.26 -1.72
N ALA A 302 17.82 -21.47 -1.38
CA ALA A 302 17.94 -20.42 -0.37
C ALA A 302 18.37 -20.99 1.00
N GLN A 303 17.73 -22.07 1.45
CA GLN A 303 18.09 -22.74 2.70
C GLN A 303 19.53 -23.26 2.70
N ALA A 304 19.96 -23.92 1.62
CA ALA A 304 21.31 -24.45 1.48
C ALA A 304 22.36 -23.33 1.48
N ALA A 305 22.03 -22.17 0.88
CA ALA A 305 22.88 -20.98 0.87
C ALA A 305 22.84 -20.15 2.17
N GLY A 306 22.16 -20.62 3.23
CA GLY A 306 22.05 -19.87 4.48
C GLY A 306 21.17 -18.60 4.39
N LEU A 307 20.31 -18.49 3.36
CA LEU A 307 19.44 -17.34 3.15
C LEU A 307 18.04 -17.60 3.70
N SER A 308 17.39 -16.55 4.21
CA SER A 308 15.95 -16.62 4.47
C SER A 308 15.18 -16.70 3.16
N TYR A 309 14.11 -17.49 3.11
CA TYR A 309 13.25 -17.62 1.94
C TYR A 309 11.86 -17.05 2.19
N SER A 310 11.38 -16.21 1.28
CA SER A 310 10.00 -15.70 1.30
C SER A 310 9.32 -15.85 -0.06
N CYS A 311 8.11 -16.39 -0.07
CA CYS A 311 7.28 -16.53 -1.27
C CYS A 311 6.10 -15.55 -1.22
N TYR A 312 5.98 -14.69 -2.22
CA TYR A 312 4.89 -13.73 -2.35
C TYR A 312 4.10 -13.98 -3.63
N GLU A 313 2.79 -13.84 -3.52
CA GLU A 313 1.85 -13.88 -4.63
C GLU A 313 1.01 -12.61 -4.57
N LEU A 314 1.25 -11.69 -5.51
CA LEU A 314 0.64 -10.36 -5.53
C LEU A 314 -0.25 -10.23 -6.77
N ARG A 315 -1.49 -9.81 -6.57
CA ARG A 315 -2.38 -9.37 -7.67
C ARG A 315 -2.36 -7.86 -7.75
N LEU A 316 -1.96 -7.32 -8.89
CA LEU A 316 -1.77 -5.89 -9.09
C LEU A 316 -2.85 -5.32 -10.04
N PRO A 317 -3.21 -4.04 -9.91
CA PRO A 317 -4.09 -3.37 -10.87
C PRO A 317 -3.47 -3.37 -12.27
N ALA A 318 -4.29 -3.55 -13.31
CA ALA A 318 -3.81 -3.59 -14.70
C ALA A 318 -3.14 -2.28 -15.13
N ASP A 319 -3.70 -1.15 -14.71
CA ASP A 319 -3.29 0.19 -15.15
C ASP A 319 -2.15 0.80 -14.32
N GLU A 320 -1.57 0.07 -13.38
CA GLU A 320 -0.51 0.62 -12.54
C GLU A 320 0.85 0.58 -13.27
N PRO A 321 1.50 1.73 -13.50
CA PRO A 321 2.79 1.74 -14.17
C PRO A 321 3.85 1.04 -13.31
N ALA A 322 4.78 0.34 -13.95
CA ALA A 322 5.75 -0.54 -13.28
C ALA A 322 6.57 0.14 -12.17
N TRP A 323 6.90 1.43 -12.33
CA TRP A 323 7.64 2.21 -11.32
C TRP A 323 6.79 2.56 -10.09
N ARG A 324 5.46 2.56 -10.20
CA ARG A 324 4.53 2.74 -9.07
C ARG A 324 4.14 1.43 -8.40
N SER A 325 4.37 0.30 -9.08
CA SER A 325 3.92 -1.03 -8.65
C SER A 325 4.28 -1.34 -7.19
N LEU A 326 3.36 -2.03 -6.51
CA LEU A 326 3.54 -2.49 -5.14
C LEU A 326 4.90 -3.20 -4.88
N PRO A 327 5.39 -4.11 -5.75
CA PRO A 327 6.72 -4.72 -5.62
C PRO A 327 7.87 -3.71 -5.52
N ALA A 328 7.84 -2.64 -6.31
CA ALA A 328 8.89 -1.62 -6.29
C ALA A 328 8.91 -0.85 -4.97
N ARG A 329 7.77 -0.76 -4.28
CA ARG A 329 7.64 -0.10 -2.97
C ARG A 329 7.96 -1.02 -1.81
N LEU A 330 7.53 -2.28 -1.88
CA LEU A 330 7.81 -3.31 -0.87
C LEU A 330 9.29 -3.70 -0.88
N PHE A 331 9.90 -3.70 -2.06
CA PHE A 331 11.30 -4.08 -2.26
C PHE A 331 12.01 -2.93 -3.01
N PRO A 332 12.36 -1.83 -2.33
CA PRO A 332 13.05 -0.72 -2.99
C PRO A 332 14.42 -1.17 -3.53
N ARG A 333 14.87 -0.59 -4.65
CA ARG A 333 16.20 -0.90 -5.21
C ARG A 333 17.30 -0.32 -4.31
N ARG A 334 18.40 -1.05 -4.13
CA ARG A 334 19.65 -0.48 -3.65
C ARG A 334 20.37 0.23 -4.81
N PHE A 335 21.24 1.18 -4.49
CA PHE A 335 22.18 1.73 -5.48
C PHE A 335 23.01 0.57 -6.06
N ARG A 336 23.20 0.52 -7.39
CA ARG A 336 23.79 -0.62 -8.13
C ARG A 336 22.99 -1.93 -8.05
N HIS A 337 21.66 -1.82 -8.02
CA HIS A 337 20.78 -2.98 -8.24
C HIS A 337 21.08 -3.65 -9.59
N VAL A 338 21.29 -4.97 -9.57
CA VAL A 338 21.56 -5.78 -10.75
C VAL A 338 20.25 -6.37 -11.27
N GLN A 339 19.97 -6.18 -12.56
CA GLN A 339 18.83 -6.81 -13.23
C GLN A 339 19.35 -7.82 -14.26
N LEU A 340 19.12 -9.10 -13.96
CA LEU A 340 19.32 -10.19 -14.90
C LEU A 340 18.04 -10.35 -15.75
N PRO A 341 18.17 -10.72 -17.03
CA PRO A 341 17.04 -10.87 -17.94
C PRO A 341 16.00 -11.91 -17.48
#